data_AF-A0A498JJI7-F1
#
_entry.id   AF-A0A498JJI7-F1
#
_cell.length_a   1.000
_cell.length_b   1.000
_cell.length_c   1.000
_cell.angle_alpha   90.00
_cell.angle_beta   90.00
_cell.angle_gamma   90.00
#
_symmetry.space_group_name_H-M   'P 1'
#
loop_
_entity.id
_entity.type
_entity.pdbx_description
1 polymer ?
#
loop_
_entity_poly.entity_id
_entity_poly.type
_entity_poly.pdbx_seq_one_letter_code
_entity_poly.pdbx_strand_id
1 'polypeptide(L)'
;MAEAVVSMVIEGLKGALIEEVKFLSGVGDQIEFAPTRNDHLRSLLFYVDPKYDYSNWKKKLLGSVLFNSKLLRVLKFEGIRGDVELPSNIGNLVHLRFLSLKGSHVKQLPSSLGNLVCLQTLDLRGVTRVKVPNVIWKMKELRHLYLCHFYEGGGKLSLATLHNLQTLVNISGADCDLNHLAELTNLRKLFIHGVKNMEEILKSTSITFNHLRSLFVHSGLELLPMNMALSCPHIYKLKLDGAIRDQSLEGLQYYRNLTKMSLSRTLLRLDSLKILEKIPNLRMLWFGFGTFENLPELVFSEEGYPNLEFLSLSGMAEFKTCSIEKGGMRSLCSLSIDYCWELTAVPEGLQYVTTLKELTIQKMPGTFCSRLREGGEDSYKIQHVPSVVITNIEEDREVDNCGGEWSGAKLANAAGTARPISQYSWQTRSKKGKQCRNSEAVSLGD
;
A
#
# COMPACT_ATOMS: atom_id res chain seq x y z
N MET A 1 -24.24 2.93 26.57
CA MET A 1 -25.32 3.58 25.78
C MET A 1 -25.21 3.16 24.32
N ALA A 2 -25.29 1.85 24.09
CA ALA A 2 -25.59 1.24 22.80
C ALA A 2 -27.09 0.90 22.83
N GLU A 3 -27.72 0.76 21.67
CA GLU A 3 -29.16 0.53 21.48
C GLU A 3 -30.05 1.78 21.47
N ALA A 4 -29.88 2.60 20.45
CA ALA A 4 -31.01 3.26 19.81
C ALA A 4 -31.18 2.63 18.42
N VAL A 5 -32.17 1.75 18.35
CA VAL A 5 -32.63 1.02 17.16
C VAL A 5 -32.98 2.02 16.05
N VAL A 6 -32.05 2.22 15.12
CA VAL A 6 -32.39 2.75 13.79
C VAL A 6 -32.70 1.56 12.90
N SER A 7 -33.81 0.88 13.21
CA SER A 7 -34.49 0.05 12.23
C SER A 7 -35.22 1.02 11.30
N MET A 8 -34.47 1.69 10.41
CA MET A 8 -35.05 2.38 9.27
C MET A 8 -35.39 1.30 8.24
N VAL A 9 -36.47 0.59 8.52
CA VAL A 9 -37.21 -0.16 7.52
C VAL A 9 -37.65 0.88 6.48
N ILE A 10 -37.00 0.91 5.30
CA ILE A 10 -37.45 1.70 4.14
C ILE A 10 -38.68 0.98 3.55
N GLU A 11 -39.67 0.69 4.39
CA GLU A 11 -41.01 0.26 4.01
C GLU A 11 -42.05 1.27 4.51
N GLY A 12 -41.71 2.13 5.48
CA GLY A 12 -42.65 3.04 6.14
C GLY A 12 -42.67 4.50 5.65
N LEU A 13 -41.68 4.96 4.87
CA LEU A 13 -41.61 6.36 4.43
C LEU A 13 -42.43 6.60 3.15
N LYS A 14 -43.76 6.53 3.26
CA LYS A 14 -44.64 7.07 2.21
C LYS A 14 -44.60 8.60 2.26
N GLY A 15 -43.97 9.23 1.25
CA GLY A 15 -44.06 10.67 1.01
C GLY A 15 -42.85 11.53 1.41
N ALA A 16 -41.79 10.94 1.98
CA ALA A 16 -40.55 11.67 2.28
C ALA A 16 -39.50 11.50 1.17
N LEU A 17 -38.86 12.60 0.76
CA LEU A 17 -37.72 12.58 -0.16
C LEU A 17 -36.48 12.05 0.58
N ILE A 18 -36.03 10.84 0.25
CA ILE A 18 -34.79 10.27 0.82
C ILE A 18 -33.68 10.42 -0.20
N GLU A 19 -32.73 11.31 0.08
CA GLU A 19 -31.59 11.55 -0.82
C GLU A 19 -30.34 10.74 -0.44
N GLU A 20 -30.23 10.30 0.82
CA GLU A 20 -29.08 9.54 1.33
C GLU A 20 -29.52 8.42 2.27
N VAL A 21 -28.90 7.24 2.13
CA VAL A 21 -29.08 6.09 3.02
C VAL A 21 -27.71 5.55 3.44
N LYS A 22 -27.52 5.31 4.74
CA LYS A 22 -26.29 4.77 5.32
C LYS A 22 -26.57 3.53 6.14
N PHE A 23 -25.80 2.48 5.90
CA PHE A 23 -25.83 1.25 6.68
C PHE A 23 -24.48 1.01 7.33
N LEU A 24 -24.50 0.91 8.67
CA LEU A 24 -23.36 0.59 9.50
C LEU A 24 -23.45 -0.87 9.96
N SER A 25 -22.31 -1.50 10.24
CA SER A 25 -22.20 -2.89 10.69
C SER A 25 -23.15 -3.20 11.85
N GLY A 26 -23.86 -4.33 11.79
CA GLY A 26 -24.74 -4.83 12.85
C GLY A 26 -26.25 -4.68 12.61
N VAL A 27 -26.67 -3.94 11.57
CA VAL A 27 -28.12 -3.68 11.29
C VAL A 27 -28.63 -4.39 10.02
N GLY A 28 -27.72 -4.93 9.19
CA GLY A 28 -28.02 -5.39 7.82
C GLY A 28 -29.11 -6.48 7.70
N ASP A 29 -29.29 -7.32 8.72
CA ASP A 29 -30.22 -8.44 8.67
C ASP A 29 -31.67 -7.96 8.73
N GLN A 30 -31.93 -6.81 9.37
CA GLN A 30 -33.28 -6.26 9.56
C GLN A 30 -33.74 -5.33 8.44
N ILE A 31 -32.88 -4.99 7.47
CA ILE A 31 -33.22 -4.02 6.43
C ILE A 31 -33.80 -4.74 5.22
N GLU A 32 -35.11 -4.69 5.06
CA GLU A 32 -35.76 -4.90 3.77
C GLU A 32 -35.89 -3.55 3.07
N PHE A 33 -35.31 -3.44 1.87
CA PHE A 33 -35.54 -2.29 1.01
C PHE A 33 -36.79 -2.63 0.20
N ALA A 34 -37.94 -2.12 0.63
CA ALA A 34 -39.12 -2.25 -0.21
C ALA A 34 -38.83 -1.63 -1.57
N PRO A 35 -39.37 -2.19 -2.65
CA PRO A 35 -39.31 -1.62 -4.00
C PRO A 35 -40.18 -0.36 -4.10
N THR A 36 -40.16 0.53 -3.10
CA THR A 36 -40.69 1.87 -3.24
C THR A 36 -39.81 2.61 -4.23
N ARG A 37 -40.43 3.12 -5.28
CA ARG A 37 -39.84 3.90 -6.36
C ARG A 37 -39.16 5.16 -5.81
N ASN A 38 -37.92 5.00 -5.35
CA ASN A 38 -37.16 6.08 -4.71
C ASN A 38 -36.34 6.81 -5.76
N ASP A 39 -37.04 7.47 -6.68
CA ASP A 39 -36.47 8.17 -7.83
C ASP A 39 -35.51 9.31 -7.41
N HIS A 40 -35.49 9.69 -6.13
CA HIS A 40 -34.69 10.79 -5.57
C HIS A 40 -33.40 10.36 -4.86
N LEU A 41 -33.15 9.06 -4.67
CA LEU A 41 -31.97 8.59 -3.95
C LEU A 41 -30.69 9.01 -4.68
N ARG A 42 -29.81 9.77 -4.01
CA ARG A 42 -28.54 10.28 -4.57
C ARG A 42 -27.33 9.59 -3.98
N SER A 43 -27.42 9.03 -2.79
CA SER A 43 -26.29 8.38 -2.13
C SER A 43 -26.73 7.14 -1.35
N LEU A 44 -26.05 6.03 -1.60
CA LEU A 44 -26.22 4.79 -0.86
C LEU A 44 -24.86 4.32 -0.37
N LEU A 45 -24.70 4.25 0.94
CA LEU A 45 -23.47 3.83 1.59
C LEU A 45 -23.71 2.56 2.41
N PHE A 46 -23.06 1.48 2.01
CA PHE A 46 -23.02 0.22 2.74
C PHE A 46 -21.57 -0.08 3.12
N TYR A 47 -21.29 -0.07 4.42
CA TYR A 47 -19.97 -0.32 4.96
C TYR A 47 -20.03 -1.42 6.02
N VAL A 48 -19.29 -2.49 5.79
CA VAL A 48 -19.03 -3.53 6.77
C VAL A 48 -17.64 -3.30 7.35
N ASP A 49 -17.56 -3.12 8.67
CA ASP A 49 -16.27 -3.08 9.34
C ASP A 49 -15.61 -4.47 9.19
N PRO A 50 -14.38 -4.55 8.65
CA PRO A 50 -13.66 -5.80 8.42
C PRO A 50 -13.51 -6.71 9.65
N LYS A 51 -13.61 -6.14 10.86
CA LYS A 51 -13.57 -6.88 12.14
C LYS A 51 -14.81 -7.76 12.35
N TYR A 52 -15.93 -7.43 11.74
CA TYR A 52 -17.18 -8.18 11.87
C TYR A 52 -17.39 -9.04 10.63
N ASP A 53 -17.54 -10.35 10.84
CA ASP A 53 -17.68 -11.34 9.77
C ASP A 53 -19.09 -11.29 9.17
N TYR A 54 -19.38 -10.27 8.36
CA TYR A 54 -20.68 -10.08 7.76
C TYR A 54 -20.78 -10.78 6.41
N SER A 55 -21.21 -12.04 6.44
CA SER A 55 -21.40 -12.90 5.26
C SER A 55 -22.77 -12.75 4.61
N ASN A 56 -23.80 -12.35 5.36
CA ASN A 56 -25.20 -12.23 4.92
C ASN A 56 -25.52 -10.87 4.27
N TRP A 57 -24.75 -10.48 3.25
CA TRP A 57 -25.11 -9.30 2.47
C TRP A 57 -26.32 -9.61 1.56
N LYS A 58 -27.32 -8.72 1.52
CA LYS A 58 -28.58 -8.97 0.78
C LYS A 58 -28.39 -8.70 -0.72
N LYS A 59 -28.06 -9.74 -1.52
CA LYS A 59 -28.02 -9.69 -3.01
C LYS A 59 -29.23 -8.97 -3.64
N LYS A 60 -30.43 -9.22 -3.10
CA LYS A 60 -31.69 -8.58 -3.55
C LYS A 60 -31.70 -7.05 -3.39
N LEU A 61 -31.02 -6.52 -2.36
CA LEU A 61 -30.89 -5.09 -2.12
C LEU A 61 -30.19 -4.39 -3.29
N LEU A 62 -29.03 -4.93 -3.70
CA LEU A 62 -28.26 -4.37 -4.82
C LEU A 62 -29.10 -4.39 -6.10
N GLY A 63 -29.77 -5.50 -6.40
CA GLY A 63 -30.67 -5.57 -7.56
C GLY A 63 -31.79 -4.51 -7.53
N SER A 64 -32.46 -4.34 -6.39
CA SER A 64 -33.55 -3.36 -6.23
C SER A 64 -33.07 -1.92 -6.38
N VAL A 65 -31.95 -1.57 -5.75
CA VAL A 65 -31.37 -0.21 -5.83
C VAL A 65 -30.99 0.12 -7.26
N LEU A 66 -30.32 -0.80 -7.96
CA LEU A 66 -29.88 -0.60 -9.34
C LEU A 66 -31.06 -0.49 -10.32
N PHE A 67 -32.22 -1.04 -9.97
CA PHE A 67 -33.45 -0.92 -10.77
C PHE A 67 -34.18 0.40 -10.52
N ASN A 68 -34.25 0.87 -9.26
CA ASN A 68 -35.14 1.96 -8.84
C ASN A 68 -34.46 3.33 -8.69
N SER A 69 -33.13 3.42 -8.56
CA SER A 69 -32.47 4.67 -8.14
C SER A 69 -31.67 5.34 -9.27
N LYS A 70 -32.33 5.80 -10.34
CA LYS A 70 -31.64 6.35 -11.53
C LYS A 70 -30.87 7.65 -11.28
N LEU A 71 -31.23 8.41 -10.25
CA LEU A 71 -30.54 9.66 -9.87
C LEU A 71 -29.34 9.45 -8.93
N LEU A 72 -28.95 8.19 -8.67
CA LEU A 72 -27.87 7.86 -7.76
C LEU A 72 -26.54 8.44 -8.24
N ARG A 73 -25.83 9.11 -7.33
CA ARG A 73 -24.52 9.75 -7.57
C ARG A 73 -23.39 9.04 -6.83
N VAL A 74 -23.68 8.45 -5.67
CA VAL A 74 -22.70 7.76 -4.83
C VAL A 74 -23.23 6.37 -4.49
N LEU A 75 -22.42 5.36 -4.79
CA LEU A 75 -22.67 3.98 -4.42
C LEU A 75 -21.42 3.40 -3.75
N LYS A 76 -21.52 3.09 -2.46
CA LYS A 76 -20.47 2.41 -1.71
C LYS A 76 -20.96 1.07 -1.21
N PHE A 77 -20.24 0.02 -1.55
CA PHE A 77 -20.46 -1.35 -1.09
C PHE A 77 -19.11 -1.93 -0.68
N GLU A 78 -18.67 -1.58 0.53
CA GLU A 78 -17.32 -1.88 1.03
C GLU A 78 -17.32 -2.96 2.12
N GLY A 79 -16.27 -3.78 2.14
CA GLY A 79 -16.02 -4.77 3.18
C GLY A 79 -16.89 -6.03 3.10
N ILE A 80 -17.58 -6.27 1.98
CA ILE A 80 -18.48 -7.42 1.85
C ILE A 80 -17.69 -8.70 1.62
N ARG A 81 -17.72 -9.61 2.60
CA ARG A 81 -17.03 -10.90 2.51
C ARG A 81 -17.72 -11.91 1.57
N GLY A 82 -19.04 -11.83 1.43
CA GLY A 82 -19.78 -12.67 0.48
C GLY A 82 -19.55 -12.27 -0.98
N ASP A 83 -19.77 -13.20 -1.91
CA ASP A 83 -19.64 -12.94 -3.35
C ASP A 83 -20.56 -11.80 -3.79
N VAL A 84 -20.01 -10.69 -4.27
CA VAL A 84 -20.74 -9.54 -4.82
C VAL A 84 -20.81 -9.63 -6.34
N GLU A 85 -22.03 -9.74 -6.86
CA GLU A 85 -22.32 -9.73 -8.30
C GLU A 85 -22.95 -8.38 -8.67
N LEU A 86 -22.26 -7.58 -9.47
CA LEU A 86 -22.84 -6.37 -10.05
C LEU A 86 -23.65 -6.74 -11.30
N PRO A 87 -24.99 -6.61 -11.30
CA PRO A 87 -25.79 -6.87 -12.48
C PRO A 87 -25.55 -5.80 -13.55
N SER A 88 -25.84 -6.13 -14.80
CA SER A 88 -25.68 -5.23 -15.95
C SER A 88 -26.46 -3.92 -15.81
N ASN A 89 -27.55 -3.90 -15.03
CA ASN A 89 -28.34 -2.70 -14.76
C ASN A 89 -27.55 -1.57 -14.06
N ILE A 90 -26.35 -1.84 -13.51
CA ILE A 90 -25.47 -0.77 -13.02
C ILE A 90 -25.24 0.31 -14.09
N GLY A 91 -25.19 -0.07 -15.36
CA GLY A 91 -25.00 0.86 -16.47
C GLY A 91 -26.16 1.86 -16.67
N ASN A 92 -27.30 1.66 -16.00
CA ASN A 92 -28.42 2.61 -16.03
C ASN A 92 -28.19 3.80 -15.09
N LEU A 93 -27.22 3.73 -14.18
CA LEU A 93 -26.89 4.80 -13.24
C LEU A 93 -26.01 5.87 -13.89
N VAL A 94 -26.46 6.45 -15.00
CA VAL A 94 -25.66 7.38 -15.82
C VAL A 94 -25.20 8.65 -15.07
N HIS A 95 -25.88 8.98 -13.96
CA HIS A 95 -25.51 10.09 -13.08
C HIS A 95 -24.53 9.71 -11.96
N LEU A 96 -24.12 8.44 -11.88
CA LEU A 96 -23.20 7.96 -10.86
C LEU A 96 -21.84 8.64 -11.02
N ARG A 97 -21.34 9.21 -9.92
CA ARG A 97 -20.04 9.90 -9.84
C ARG A 97 -19.02 9.12 -9.01
N PHE A 98 -19.49 8.30 -8.08
CA PHE A 98 -18.63 7.53 -7.19
C PHE A 98 -19.14 6.10 -7.04
N LEU A 99 -18.28 5.13 -7.35
CA LEU A 99 -18.51 3.71 -7.12
C LEU A 99 -17.34 3.12 -6.33
N SER A 100 -17.60 2.56 -5.15
CA SER A 100 -16.60 1.81 -4.38
C SER A 100 -17.10 0.41 -4.05
N LEU A 101 -16.24 -0.57 -4.32
CA LEU A 101 -16.37 -1.98 -3.96
C LEU A 101 -15.18 -2.42 -3.09
N LYS A 102 -14.56 -1.46 -2.41
CA LYS A 102 -13.32 -1.65 -1.66
C LYS A 102 -13.47 -2.77 -0.62
N GLY A 103 -12.54 -3.72 -0.61
CA GLY A 103 -12.51 -4.82 0.35
C GLY A 103 -13.66 -5.81 0.20
N SER A 104 -14.40 -5.76 -0.91
CA SER A 104 -15.52 -6.67 -1.19
C SER A 104 -15.10 -7.81 -2.12
N HIS A 105 -15.77 -8.96 -2.05
CA HIS A 105 -15.45 -10.12 -2.89
C HIS A 105 -16.15 -10.07 -4.26
N VAL A 106 -15.65 -9.24 -5.16
CA VAL A 106 -16.22 -9.05 -6.52
C VAL A 106 -15.46 -9.89 -7.54
N LYS A 107 -16.15 -10.81 -8.22
CA LYS A 107 -15.54 -11.70 -9.23
C LYS A 107 -15.38 -11.03 -10.60
N GLN A 108 -16.37 -10.24 -11.02
CA GLN A 108 -16.38 -9.60 -12.34
C GLN A 108 -17.20 -8.31 -12.33
N LEU A 109 -16.78 -7.34 -13.14
CA LEU A 109 -17.55 -6.14 -13.44
C LEU A 109 -18.28 -6.30 -14.79
N PRO A 110 -19.54 -5.87 -14.92
CA PRO A 110 -20.30 -5.99 -16.17
C PRO A 110 -19.82 -4.99 -17.22
N SER A 111 -19.91 -5.33 -18.51
CA SER A 111 -19.51 -4.44 -19.62
C SER A 111 -20.33 -3.15 -19.69
N SER A 112 -21.55 -3.16 -19.16
CA SER A 112 -22.41 -1.98 -19.02
C SER A 112 -21.85 -0.92 -18.08
N LEU A 113 -20.80 -1.22 -17.30
CA LEU A 113 -20.07 -0.23 -16.52
C LEU A 113 -19.58 0.93 -17.41
N GLY A 114 -19.29 0.66 -18.69
CA GLY A 114 -18.92 1.69 -19.67
C GLY A 114 -19.97 2.77 -19.94
N ASN A 115 -21.23 2.58 -19.49
CA ASN A 115 -22.29 3.57 -19.62
C ASN A 115 -22.26 4.64 -18.52
N LEU A 116 -21.42 4.46 -17.49
CA LEU A 116 -21.26 5.40 -16.38
C LEU A 116 -20.40 6.61 -16.78
N VAL A 117 -20.88 7.39 -17.76
CA VAL A 117 -20.13 8.49 -18.38
C VAL A 117 -19.81 9.65 -17.42
N CYS A 118 -20.59 9.81 -16.35
CA CYS A 118 -20.34 10.81 -15.31
C CYS A 118 -19.47 10.30 -14.14
N LEU A 119 -18.97 9.06 -14.21
CA LEU A 119 -18.20 8.48 -13.11
C LEU A 119 -16.88 9.21 -12.92
N GLN A 120 -16.62 9.67 -11.69
CA GLN A 120 -15.40 10.38 -11.30
C GLN A 120 -14.45 9.50 -10.49
N THR A 121 -14.99 8.56 -9.71
CA THR A 121 -14.19 7.63 -8.92
C THR A 121 -14.69 6.19 -9.05
N LEU A 122 -13.77 5.28 -9.36
CA LEU A 122 -13.94 3.84 -9.25
C LEU A 122 -12.90 3.29 -8.27
N ASP A 123 -13.35 2.65 -7.18
CA ASP A 123 -12.47 2.10 -6.14
C ASP A 123 -12.70 0.60 -5.94
N LEU A 124 -11.69 -0.20 -6.30
CA LEU A 124 -11.64 -1.65 -6.19
C LEU A 124 -10.50 -2.12 -5.25
N ARG A 125 -9.95 -1.24 -4.41
CA ARG A 125 -8.84 -1.61 -3.51
C ARG A 125 -9.26 -2.70 -2.54
N GLY A 126 -8.36 -3.61 -2.20
CA GLY A 126 -8.66 -4.70 -1.26
C GLY A 126 -9.60 -5.78 -1.83
N VAL A 127 -10.06 -5.64 -3.07
CA VAL A 127 -10.58 -6.79 -3.83
C VAL A 127 -9.38 -7.70 -4.15
N THR A 128 -9.55 -9.01 -4.02
CA THR A 128 -8.46 -9.98 -4.21
C THR A 128 -8.17 -10.21 -5.69
N ARG A 129 -9.20 -10.55 -6.47
CA ARG A 129 -9.12 -10.74 -7.91
C ARG A 129 -10.44 -10.39 -8.60
N VAL A 130 -10.40 -9.60 -9.66
CA VAL A 130 -11.61 -9.21 -10.41
C VAL A 130 -11.40 -9.18 -11.92
N LYS A 131 -12.41 -9.62 -12.67
CA LYS A 131 -12.46 -9.40 -14.12
C LYS A 131 -12.95 -7.99 -14.44
N VAL A 132 -12.13 -7.18 -15.09
CA VAL A 132 -12.43 -5.79 -15.45
C VAL A 132 -12.66 -5.70 -16.97
N PRO A 133 -13.87 -5.34 -17.45
CA PRO A 133 -14.14 -5.19 -18.86
C PRO A 133 -13.37 -3.99 -19.43
N ASN A 134 -12.93 -4.10 -20.69
CA ASN A 134 -12.23 -3.01 -21.39
C ASN A 134 -13.18 -1.91 -21.87
N VAL A 135 -13.82 -1.23 -20.92
CA VAL A 135 -14.81 -0.16 -21.14
C VAL A 135 -14.53 1.08 -20.29
N ILE A 136 -13.50 1.05 -19.43
CA ILE A 136 -13.15 2.18 -18.55
C ILE A 136 -12.82 3.43 -19.37
N TRP A 137 -12.19 3.28 -20.53
CA TRP A 137 -11.93 4.38 -21.48
C TRP A 137 -13.19 5.16 -21.88
N LYS A 138 -14.41 4.63 -21.71
CA LYS A 138 -15.65 5.37 -22.00
C LYS A 138 -16.00 6.42 -20.93
N MET A 139 -15.38 6.35 -19.74
CA MET A 139 -15.67 7.20 -18.58
C MET A 139 -14.81 8.47 -18.60
N LYS A 140 -15.13 9.43 -19.48
CA LYS A 140 -14.31 10.63 -19.71
C LYS A 140 -14.20 11.57 -18.49
N GLU A 141 -15.15 11.49 -17.56
CA GLU A 141 -15.15 12.26 -16.31
C GLU A 141 -14.31 11.64 -15.20
N LEU A 142 -13.68 10.47 -15.43
CA LEU A 142 -12.95 9.73 -14.42
C LEU A 142 -11.72 10.50 -13.95
N ARG A 143 -11.63 10.72 -12.64
CA ARG A 143 -10.53 11.42 -11.96
C ARG A 143 -9.70 10.48 -11.10
N HIS A 144 -10.32 9.46 -10.52
CA HIS A 144 -9.65 8.52 -9.63
C HIS A 144 -10.02 7.08 -9.98
N LEU A 145 -9.02 6.32 -10.40
CA LEU A 145 -9.14 4.90 -10.67
C LEU A 145 -8.22 4.13 -9.72
N TYR A 146 -8.83 3.32 -8.85
CA TYR A 146 -8.11 2.37 -8.02
C TYR A 146 -8.53 0.95 -8.39
N LEU A 147 -7.62 0.21 -9.00
CA LEU A 147 -7.82 -1.21 -9.30
C LEU A 147 -7.38 -2.07 -8.10
N CYS A 148 -7.63 -3.38 -8.16
CA CYS A 148 -6.99 -4.34 -7.27
C CYS A 148 -5.62 -4.78 -7.81
N HIS A 149 -4.81 -5.44 -6.98
CA HIS A 149 -3.48 -5.89 -7.41
C HIS A 149 -3.53 -6.98 -8.49
N PHE A 150 -4.58 -7.81 -8.49
CA PHE A 150 -4.76 -8.83 -9.50
C PHE A 150 -6.08 -8.58 -10.22
N TYR A 151 -6.05 -8.10 -11.45
CA TYR A 151 -7.23 -7.99 -12.28
C TYR A 151 -6.98 -8.64 -13.62
N GLU A 152 -8.02 -9.22 -14.20
CA GLU A 152 -7.99 -9.82 -15.52
C GLU A 152 -8.84 -8.96 -16.45
N GLY A 153 -8.27 -8.49 -17.54
CA GLY A 153 -9.04 -7.81 -18.58
C GLY A 153 -9.64 -8.80 -19.58
N GLY A 154 -10.73 -8.44 -20.25
CA GLY A 154 -11.15 -9.09 -21.50
C GLY A 154 -10.23 -8.77 -22.70
N GLY A 155 -8.94 -8.54 -22.44
CA GLY A 155 -7.97 -7.84 -23.27
C GLY A 155 -7.19 -6.80 -22.45
N LYS A 156 -6.23 -6.09 -23.07
CA LYS A 156 -5.52 -4.98 -22.40
C LYS A 156 -6.47 -3.83 -22.11
N LEU A 157 -6.54 -3.40 -20.85
CA LEU A 157 -7.33 -2.25 -20.42
C LEU A 157 -6.80 -0.98 -21.09
N SER A 158 -7.64 -0.29 -21.86
CA SER A 158 -7.28 0.99 -22.47
C SER A 158 -7.52 2.15 -21.51
N LEU A 159 -6.58 3.09 -21.49
CA LEU A 159 -6.69 4.37 -20.79
C LEU A 159 -7.01 5.53 -21.75
N ALA A 160 -7.38 5.22 -23.00
CA ALA A 160 -7.70 6.22 -24.00
C ALA A 160 -8.80 7.17 -23.51
N THR A 161 -8.68 8.45 -23.85
CA THR A 161 -9.63 9.52 -23.54
C THR A 161 -9.78 9.92 -22.06
N LEU A 162 -9.05 9.29 -21.13
CA LEU A 162 -9.10 9.58 -19.69
C LEU A 162 -8.30 10.83 -19.28
N HIS A 163 -8.43 11.93 -20.02
CA HIS A 163 -7.61 13.14 -19.83
C HIS A 163 -7.82 13.83 -18.46
N ASN A 164 -8.95 13.56 -17.79
CA ASN A 164 -9.26 14.10 -16.46
C ASN A 164 -8.64 13.30 -15.30
N LEU A 165 -7.96 12.19 -15.60
CA LEU A 165 -7.46 11.28 -14.58
C LEU A 165 -6.33 11.91 -13.76
N GLN A 166 -6.50 11.92 -12.44
CA GLN A 166 -5.57 12.49 -11.47
C GLN A 166 -4.89 11.42 -10.61
N THR A 167 -5.55 10.28 -10.41
CA THR A 167 -5.04 9.16 -9.63
C THR A 167 -5.27 7.85 -10.36
N LEU A 168 -4.20 7.09 -10.55
CA LEU A 168 -4.21 5.78 -11.16
C LEU A 168 -3.40 4.82 -10.28
N VAL A 169 -4.05 3.80 -9.73
CA VAL A 169 -3.46 2.92 -8.72
C VAL A 169 -3.69 1.46 -9.04
N ASN A 170 -2.63 0.66 -8.88
CA ASN A 170 -2.58 -0.78 -9.14
C ASN A 170 -2.80 -1.11 -10.62
N ILE A 171 -2.15 -0.39 -11.54
CA ILE A 171 -2.12 -0.82 -12.95
C ILE A 171 -1.03 -1.86 -13.17
N SER A 172 -1.34 -2.87 -13.98
CA SER A 172 -0.41 -3.91 -14.41
C SER A 172 0.07 -3.61 -15.83
N GLY A 173 1.38 -3.61 -16.08
CA GLY A 173 1.89 -3.47 -17.46
C GLY A 173 1.53 -4.65 -18.38
N ALA A 174 1.19 -5.81 -17.81
CA ALA A 174 0.69 -6.96 -18.57
C ALA A 174 -0.78 -6.78 -19.00
N ASP A 175 -1.61 -6.18 -18.14
CA ASP A 175 -3.06 -6.13 -18.31
C ASP A 175 -3.58 -4.75 -18.75
N CYS A 176 -2.71 -3.75 -18.86
CA CYS A 176 -3.04 -2.39 -19.29
C CYS A 176 -2.31 -2.03 -20.59
N ASP A 177 -2.99 -1.33 -21.50
CA ASP A 177 -2.34 -0.63 -22.59
C ASP A 177 -1.80 0.70 -22.07
N LEU A 178 -0.48 0.84 -22.12
CA LEU A 178 0.26 1.96 -21.54
C LEU A 178 0.63 3.02 -22.59
N ASN A 179 0.28 2.82 -23.86
CA ASN A 179 0.59 3.76 -24.93
C ASN A 179 0.01 5.16 -24.68
N HIS A 180 -1.17 5.23 -24.06
CA HIS A 180 -1.86 6.48 -23.73
C HIS A 180 -1.46 7.06 -22.35
N LEU A 181 -0.50 6.45 -21.62
CA LEU A 181 -0.10 6.93 -20.30
C LEU A 181 0.49 8.35 -20.38
N ALA A 182 1.16 8.68 -21.49
CA ALA A 182 1.69 10.01 -21.79
C ALA A 182 0.60 11.09 -21.87
N GLU A 183 -0.60 10.72 -22.33
CA GLU A 183 -1.71 11.63 -22.60
C GLU A 183 -2.46 12.02 -21.31
N LEU A 184 -2.16 11.37 -20.19
CA LEU A 184 -2.78 11.62 -18.88
C LEU A 184 -2.11 12.83 -18.21
N THR A 185 -2.22 14.00 -18.83
CA THR A 185 -1.54 15.23 -18.40
C THR A 185 -1.96 15.72 -17.01
N ASN A 186 -3.15 15.35 -16.54
CA ASN A 186 -3.62 15.69 -15.19
C ASN A 186 -3.17 14.71 -14.10
N LEU A 187 -2.42 13.66 -14.44
CA LEU A 187 -2.07 12.59 -13.52
C LEU A 187 -1.09 13.08 -12.44
N ARG A 188 -1.48 12.95 -11.17
CA ARG A 188 -0.70 13.37 -10.00
C ARG A 188 -0.19 12.20 -9.17
N LYS A 189 -0.89 11.07 -9.22
CA LYS A 189 -0.52 9.86 -8.48
C LYS A 189 -0.60 8.63 -9.37
N LEU A 190 0.49 7.88 -9.42
CA LEU A 190 0.62 6.66 -10.19
C LEU A 190 1.18 5.54 -9.31
N PHE A 191 0.49 4.40 -9.27
CA PHE A 191 1.06 3.13 -8.81
C PHE A 191 0.92 2.10 -9.92
N ILE A 192 2.07 1.66 -10.44
CA ILE A 192 2.21 0.59 -11.41
C ILE A 192 2.94 -0.62 -10.83
N HIS A 193 2.49 -1.80 -11.23
CA HIS A 193 3.20 -3.06 -11.03
C HIS A 193 3.34 -3.83 -12.35
N GLY A 194 4.19 -4.86 -12.38
CA GLY A 194 4.36 -5.71 -13.56
C GLY A 194 4.87 -4.91 -14.76
N VAL A 195 6.05 -4.32 -14.62
CA VAL A 195 6.63 -3.29 -15.51
C VAL A 195 7.40 -3.86 -16.71
N LYS A 196 7.08 -5.08 -17.14
CA LYS A 196 7.72 -5.72 -18.29
C LYS A 196 7.61 -4.84 -19.54
N ASN A 197 8.74 -4.66 -20.23
CA ASN A 197 8.88 -3.83 -21.44
C ASN A 197 8.57 -2.32 -21.25
N MET A 198 8.40 -1.85 -20.01
CA MET A 198 8.14 -0.43 -19.74
C MET A 198 9.32 0.46 -20.12
N GLU A 199 10.56 -0.03 -19.99
CA GLU A 199 11.74 0.73 -20.42
C GLU A 199 11.70 1.08 -21.90
N GLU A 200 11.26 0.15 -22.76
CA GLU A 200 11.16 0.34 -24.21
C GLU A 200 10.05 1.35 -24.55
N ILE A 201 8.90 1.24 -23.88
CA ILE A 201 7.78 2.19 -24.04
C ILE A 201 8.21 3.60 -23.65
N LEU A 202 8.90 3.76 -22.53
CA LEU A 202 9.36 5.08 -22.07
C LEU A 202 10.46 5.66 -22.94
N LYS A 203 11.37 4.83 -23.47
CA LYS A 203 12.42 5.26 -24.40
C LYS A 203 11.83 5.74 -25.73
N SER A 204 10.83 5.04 -26.27
CA SER A 204 10.26 5.36 -27.57
C SER A 204 9.36 6.60 -27.55
N THR A 205 8.85 6.99 -26.38
CA THR A 205 7.83 8.05 -26.24
C THR A 205 8.37 9.36 -25.65
N SER A 206 9.64 9.40 -25.20
CA SER A 206 10.26 10.58 -24.57
C SER A 206 9.39 11.28 -23.51
N ILE A 207 8.66 10.51 -22.72
CA ILE A 207 7.65 11.05 -21.78
C ILE A 207 8.34 11.69 -20.58
N THR A 208 7.90 12.91 -20.25
CA THR A 208 8.17 13.55 -18.96
C THR A 208 6.85 13.78 -18.23
N PHE A 209 6.73 13.25 -17.01
CA PHE A 209 5.53 13.35 -16.18
C PHE A 209 5.56 14.61 -15.30
N ASN A 210 5.40 15.78 -15.92
CA ASN A 210 5.55 17.09 -15.26
C ASN A 210 4.56 17.33 -14.10
N HIS A 211 3.37 16.73 -14.15
CA HIS A 211 2.36 16.93 -13.11
C HIS A 211 2.36 15.83 -12.04
N LEU A 212 3.15 14.77 -12.21
CA LEU A 212 3.18 13.65 -11.28
C LEU A 212 3.89 14.04 -9.99
N ARG A 213 3.23 13.75 -8.87
CA ARG A 213 3.66 14.13 -7.51
C ARG A 213 3.96 12.93 -6.63
N SER A 214 3.30 11.80 -6.89
CA SER A 214 3.48 10.55 -6.17
C SER A 214 3.63 9.39 -7.15
N LEU A 215 4.75 8.69 -7.08
CA LEU A 215 5.02 7.50 -7.88
C LEU A 215 5.28 6.30 -6.98
N PHE A 216 4.65 5.17 -7.30
CA PHE A 216 5.00 3.86 -6.78
C PHE A 216 5.23 2.90 -7.95
N VAL A 217 6.41 2.28 -8.00
CA VAL A 217 6.75 1.26 -8.98
C VAL A 217 7.06 -0.05 -8.25
N HIS A 218 6.42 -1.13 -8.67
CA HIS A 218 6.65 -2.49 -8.15
C HIS A 218 7.00 -3.45 -9.30
N SER A 219 8.19 -4.04 -9.30
CA SER A 219 8.61 -4.93 -10.39
C SER A 219 8.53 -6.42 -10.06
N GLY A 220 8.15 -6.80 -8.84
CA GLY A 220 8.06 -8.22 -8.47
C GLY A 220 9.44 -8.87 -8.49
N LEU A 221 9.70 -9.73 -9.49
CA LEU A 221 11.00 -10.37 -9.75
C LEU A 221 11.78 -9.70 -10.91
N GLU A 222 11.17 -8.76 -11.61
CA GLU A 222 11.80 -8.03 -12.71
C GLU A 222 12.60 -6.83 -12.19
N LEU A 223 13.41 -6.23 -13.05
CA LEU A 223 14.15 -5.00 -12.73
C LEU A 223 13.23 -3.78 -12.76
N LEU A 224 13.49 -2.81 -11.88
CA LEU A 224 12.80 -1.53 -11.85
C LEU A 224 13.23 -0.63 -13.02
N PRO A 225 12.29 -0.07 -13.79
CA PRO A 225 12.57 0.91 -14.84
C PRO A 225 12.88 2.28 -14.21
N MET A 226 14.13 2.51 -13.85
CA MET A 226 14.54 3.76 -13.18
C MET A 226 14.33 5.01 -14.05
N ASN A 227 14.35 4.87 -15.38
CA ASN A 227 13.99 5.95 -16.29
C ASN A 227 12.59 6.52 -16.00
N MET A 228 11.64 5.70 -15.57
CA MET A 228 10.31 6.16 -15.18
C MET A 228 10.37 7.10 -13.98
N ALA A 229 11.13 6.73 -12.96
CA ALA A 229 11.31 7.56 -11.77
C ALA A 229 12.02 8.87 -12.11
N LEU A 230 13.04 8.79 -12.98
CA LEU A 230 13.83 9.93 -13.44
C LEU A 230 13.08 10.87 -14.41
N SER A 231 12.01 10.39 -15.06
CA SER A 231 11.10 11.19 -15.89
C SER A 231 10.08 12.02 -15.08
N CYS A 232 10.16 12.04 -13.75
CA CYS A 232 9.18 12.67 -12.88
C CYS A 232 9.79 13.79 -12.00
N PRO A 233 10.19 14.95 -12.57
CA PRO A 233 11.04 15.94 -11.90
C PRO A 233 10.39 16.65 -10.69
N HIS A 234 9.07 16.59 -10.55
CA HIS A 234 8.32 17.31 -9.52
C HIS A 234 7.71 16.42 -8.42
N ILE A 235 8.16 15.16 -8.34
CA ILE A 235 7.68 14.23 -7.32
C ILE A 235 8.09 14.69 -5.92
N TYR A 236 7.17 14.53 -4.97
CA TYR A 236 7.48 14.67 -3.55
C TYR A 236 7.47 13.32 -2.82
N LYS A 237 6.81 12.31 -3.40
CA LYS A 237 6.71 10.95 -2.85
C LYS A 237 7.13 9.92 -3.89
N LEU A 238 8.16 9.14 -3.57
CA LEU A 238 8.65 8.03 -4.37
C LEU A 238 8.62 6.73 -3.57
N LYS A 239 8.06 5.67 -4.14
CA LYS A 239 8.18 4.31 -3.60
C LYS A 239 8.71 3.40 -4.70
N LEU A 240 9.75 2.66 -4.39
CA LEU A 240 10.39 1.68 -5.28
C LEU A 240 10.40 0.33 -4.58
N ASP A 241 9.89 -0.68 -5.27
CA ASP A 241 9.82 -2.04 -4.74
C ASP A 241 10.23 -3.07 -5.80
N GLY A 242 11.48 -3.53 -5.71
CA GLY A 242 12.11 -4.45 -6.66
C GLY A 242 13.54 -4.04 -7.04
N ALA A 243 14.26 -4.94 -7.71
CA ALA A 243 15.70 -4.80 -7.93
C ALA A 243 16.04 -3.69 -8.94
N ILE A 244 17.11 -2.93 -8.68
CA ILE A 244 17.60 -1.87 -9.57
C ILE A 244 18.86 -2.35 -10.29
N ARG A 245 18.96 -2.16 -11.60
CA ARG A 245 20.11 -2.62 -12.41
C ARG A 245 21.40 -1.88 -12.08
N ASP A 246 21.37 -0.57 -12.18
CA ASP A 246 22.56 0.29 -12.03
C ASP A 246 22.92 0.48 -10.55
N GLN A 247 22.00 0.16 -9.62
CA GLN A 247 22.05 0.44 -8.17
C GLN A 247 22.33 1.92 -7.81
N SER A 248 22.90 2.73 -8.70
CA SER A 248 23.10 4.17 -8.60
C SER A 248 21.77 4.92 -8.74
N LEU A 249 21.58 5.90 -7.86
CA LEU A 249 20.40 6.74 -7.78
C LEU A 249 20.73 8.21 -8.13
N GLU A 250 21.83 8.45 -8.85
CA GLU A 250 22.44 9.78 -9.06
C GLU A 250 21.46 10.86 -9.51
N GLY A 251 20.51 10.53 -10.40
CA GLY A 251 19.53 11.51 -10.88
C GLY A 251 18.59 12.05 -9.78
N LEU A 252 18.40 11.31 -8.68
CA LEU A 252 17.50 11.70 -7.60
C LEU A 252 18.08 12.80 -6.69
N GLN A 253 19.40 13.00 -6.68
CA GLN A 253 20.02 14.07 -5.87
C GLN A 253 19.55 15.48 -6.30
N TYR A 254 19.07 15.63 -7.53
CA TYR A 254 18.56 16.90 -8.07
C TYR A 254 17.09 17.17 -7.72
N TYR A 255 16.40 16.23 -7.06
CA TYR A 255 14.95 16.29 -6.85
C TYR A 255 14.62 17.12 -5.61
N ARG A 256 14.50 18.44 -5.78
CA ARG A 256 14.27 19.39 -4.67
C ARG A 256 12.93 19.21 -3.95
N ASN A 257 11.92 18.63 -4.59
CA ASN A 257 10.60 18.44 -3.98
C ASN A 257 10.47 17.11 -3.24
N LEU A 258 11.42 16.19 -3.41
CA LEU A 258 11.35 14.84 -2.87
C LEU A 258 11.53 14.86 -1.35
N THR A 259 10.42 14.60 -0.65
CA THR A 259 10.36 14.63 0.82
C THR A 259 10.10 13.25 1.42
N LYS A 260 9.54 12.32 0.63
CA LYS A 260 9.15 10.98 1.09
C LYS A 260 9.70 9.93 0.14
N MET A 261 10.51 9.01 0.66
CA MET A 261 11.09 7.91 -0.11
C MET A 261 10.93 6.58 0.62
N SER A 262 10.44 5.56 -0.08
CA SER A 262 10.37 4.20 0.43
C SER A 262 11.03 3.26 -0.56
N LEU A 263 11.95 2.44 -0.06
CA LEU A 263 12.75 1.50 -0.84
C LEU A 263 12.52 0.11 -0.26
N SER A 264 12.34 -0.89 -1.11
CA SER A 264 12.16 -2.29 -0.71
C SER A 264 12.65 -3.18 -1.83
N ARG A 265 13.33 -4.27 -1.50
CA ARG A 265 13.87 -5.25 -2.47
C ARG A 265 14.74 -4.61 -3.57
N THR A 266 15.37 -3.47 -3.27
CA THR A 266 16.14 -2.66 -4.22
C THR A 266 17.57 -3.12 -4.42
N LEU A 267 18.12 -3.88 -3.48
CA LEU A 267 19.50 -4.41 -3.52
C LEU A 267 20.56 -3.31 -3.66
N LEU A 268 20.44 -2.24 -2.86
CA LEU A 268 21.38 -1.11 -2.86
C LEU A 268 22.71 -1.46 -2.19
N ARG A 269 23.78 -0.85 -2.70
CA ARG A 269 25.14 -0.87 -2.12
C ARG A 269 25.45 0.45 -1.43
N LEU A 270 26.62 0.51 -0.78
CA LEU A 270 27.08 1.68 -0.02
C LEU A 270 27.14 2.97 -0.87
N ASP A 271 27.55 2.90 -2.12
CA ASP A 271 27.65 4.09 -2.98
C ASP A 271 26.28 4.73 -3.28
N SER A 272 25.23 3.91 -3.38
CA SER A 272 23.85 4.37 -3.55
C SER A 272 23.36 5.18 -2.35
N LEU A 273 23.78 4.79 -1.14
CA LEU A 273 23.42 5.48 0.11
C LEU A 273 24.02 6.88 0.18
N LYS A 274 25.27 7.04 -0.25
CA LYS A 274 25.94 8.36 -0.33
C LYS A 274 25.23 9.32 -1.27
N ILE A 275 24.52 8.80 -2.28
CA ILE A 275 23.69 9.62 -3.18
C ILE A 275 22.39 10.02 -2.48
N LEU A 276 21.74 9.09 -1.78
CA LEU A 276 20.51 9.36 -1.03
C LEU A 276 20.72 10.42 0.05
N GLU A 277 21.88 10.41 0.70
CA GLU A 277 22.31 11.44 1.68
C GLU A 277 22.32 12.86 1.10
N LYS A 278 22.55 13.01 -0.21
CA LYS A 278 22.61 14.30 -0.91
C LYS A 278 21.24 14.84 -1.33
N ILE A 279 20.15 14.10 -1.13
CA ILE A 279 18.81 14.56 -1.49
C ILE A 279 18.42 15.70 -0.52
N PRO A 280 18.23 16.94 -1.01
CA PRO A 280 18.29 18.13 -0.16
C PRO A 280 17.13 18.26 0.84
N ASN A 281 15.94 17.79 0.48
CA ASN A 281 14.72 18.00 1.27
C ASN A 281 14.06 16.68 1.70
N LEU A 282 14.82 15.59 1.77
CA LEU A 282 14.28 14.31 2.19
C LEU A 282 13.93 14.35 3.69
N ARG A 283 12.65 14.17 4.01
CA ARG A 283 12.09 14.25 5.39
C ARG A 283 11.70 12.90 5.95
N MET A 284 11.30 11.97 5.09
CA MET A 284 10.84 10.65 5.49
C MET A 284 11.47 9.57 4.61
N LEU A 285 12.18 8.64 5.23
CA LEU A 285 12.86 7.54 4.57
C LEU A 285 12.45 6.21 5.20
N TRP A 286 11.95 5.30 4.38
CA TRP A 286 11.66 3.93 4.77
C TRP A 286 12.54 2.99 3.98
N PHE A 287 13.38 2.25 4.67
CA PHE A 287 14.06 1.10 4.13
C PHE A 287 13.32 -0.17 4.58
N GLY A 288 12.75 -0.90 3.63
CA GLY A 288 12.02 -2.14 3.87
C GLY A 288 12.86 -3.38 3.56
N PHE A 289 12.20 -4.54 3.60
CA PHE A 289 12.82 -5.84 3.37
C PHE A 289 13.62 -5.88 2.06
N GLY A 290 14.84 -6.42 2.11
CA GLY A 290 15.70 -6.60 0.93
C GLY A 290 16.20 -5.29 0.29
N THR A 291 16.20 -4.19 1.03
CA THR A 291 16.69 -2.90 0.50
C THR A 291 18.16 -2.97 0.15
N PHE A 292 18.99 -3.60 0.99
CA PHE A 292 20.45 -3.67 0.82
C PHE A 292 20.89 -5.05 0.34
N GLU A 293 22.01 -5.08 -0.38
CA GLU A 293 22.68 -6.31 -0.83
C GLU A 293 24.08 -6.36 -0.20
N ASN A 294 24.37 -7.42 0.58
CA ASN A 294 25.69 -7.65 1.18
C ASN A 294 26.24 -6.44 1.99
N LEU A 295 25.38 -5.79 2.77
CA LEU A 295 25.75 -4.60 3.55
C LEU A 295 25.69 -4.91 5.06
N PRO A 296 26.79 -5.42 5.66
CA PRO A 296 26.82 -5.76 7.08
C PRO A 296 26.84 -4.52 7.99
N GLU A 297 27.40 -3.42 7.50
CA GLU A 297 27.54 -2.16 8.24
C GLU A 297 26.86 -1.01 7.47
N LEU A 298 25.97 -0.29 8.15
CA LEU A 298 25.29 0.91 7.64
C LEU A 298 25.83 2.12 8.39
N VAL A 299 26.47 3.02 7.64
CA VAL A 299 27.04 4.26 8.17
C VAL A 299 26.26 5.43 7.58
N PHE A 300 25.77 6.29 8.46
CA PHE A 300 25.20 7.60 8.09
C PHE A 300 26.26 8.68 8.30
N SER A 301 26.58 9.42 7.23
CA SER A 301 27.66 10.41 7.27
C SER A 301 27.33 11.67 8.09
N GLU A 302 28.35 12.41 8.51
CA GLU A 302 28.23 13.65 9.28
C GLU A 302 27.31 14.70 8.62
N GLU A 303 27.35 14.82 7.29
CA GLU A 303 26.47 15.74 6.54
C GLU A 303 25.26 15.04 5.91
N GLY A 304 25.07 13.75 6.22
CA GLY A 304 24.02 12.91 5.65
C GLY A 304 22.63 13.27 6.17
N TYR A 305 21.67 13.37 5.24
CA TYR A 305 20.24 13.51 5.55
C TYR A 305 19.89 14.68 6.49
N PRO A 306 20.29 15.93 6.18
CA PRO A 306 20.21 17.05 7.12
C PRO A 306 18.78 17.42 7.54
N ASN A 307 17.78 17.17 6.68
CA ASN A 307 16.37 17.49 6.90
C ASN A 307 15.50 16.27 7.20
N LEU A 308 16.11 15.11 7.46
CA LEU A 308 15.37 13.87 7.70
C LEU A 308 14.73 13.92 9.09
N GLU A 309 13.41 13.75 9.14
CA GLU A 309 12.61 13.80 10.36
C GLU A 309 12.17 12.40 10.80
N PHE A 310 11.99 11.49 9.85
CA PHE A 310 11.55 10.13 10.08
C PHE A 310 12.42 9.12 9.32
N LEU A 311 12.99 8.16 10.05
CA LEU A 311 13.72 7.02 9.49
C LEU A 311 13.07 5.71 9.97
N SER A 312 12.83 4.80 9.04
CA SER A 312 12.42 3.43 9.36
C SER A 312 13.36 2.42 8.71
N LEU A 313 13.89 1.54 9.56
CA LEU A 313 14.69 0.38 9.19
C LEU A 313 13.82 -0.86 9.45
N SER A 314 13.34 -1.51 8.39
CA SER A 314 12.44 -2.66 8.49
C SER A 314 12.91 -3.85 7.67
N GLY A 315 13.01 -5.03 8.27
CA GLY A 315 13.25 -6.29 7.55
C GLY A 315 14.68 -6.45 7.03
N MET A 316 15.67 -5.99 7.79
CA MET A 316 17.09 -6.08 7.40
C MET A 316 17.71 -7.39 7.89
N ALA A 317 17.92 -8.35 6.99
CA ALA A 317 18.34 -9.70 7.34
C ALA A 317 19.87 -9.93 7.42
N GLU A 318 20.68 -9.11 6.76
CA GLU A 318 22.16 -9.30 6.71
C GLU A 318 22.92 -8.21 7.47
N PHE A 319 22.18 -7.23 7.99
CA PHE A 319 22.66 -6.00 8.59
C PHE A 319 23.00 -6.21 10.06
N LYS A 320 24.27 -6.04 10.43
CA LYS A 320 24.77 -6.32 11.79
C LYS A 320 24.96 -5.08 12.63
N THR A 321 25.51 -4.01 12.05
CA THR A 321 25.92 -2.81 12.80
C THR A 321 25.47 -1.54 12.11
N CYS A 322 24.93 -0.61 12.88
CA CYS A 322 24.54 0.73 12.42
C CYS A 322 25.38 1.78 13.14
N SER A 323 25.88 2.78 12.41
CA SER A 323 26.53 3.94 13.01
C SER A 323 26.06 5.25 12.37
N ILE A 324 26.05 6.29 13.19
CA ILE A 324 25.67 7.66 12.84
C ILE A 324 26.86 8.52 13.21
N GLU A 325 27.55 9.08 12.21
CA GLU A 325 28.64 10.00 12.46
C GLU A 325 28.13 11.26 13.17
N LYS A 326 28.97 11.85 14.01
CA LYS A 326 28.60 13.03 14.80
C LYS A 326 28.20 14.18 13.86
N GLY A 327 26.95 14.62 13.92
CA GLY A 327 26.39 15.64 13.04
C GLY A 327 25.36 15.10 12.03
N GLY A 328 25.40 13.79 11.77
CA GLY A 328 24.49 13.11 10.86
C GLY A 328 23.05 13.16 11.35
N MET A 329 22.09 13.24 10.42
CA MET A 329 20.66 13.22 10.71
C MET A 329 20.19 14.24 11.77
N ARG A 330 20.77 15.46 11.76
CA ARG A 330 20.53 16.52 12.75
C ARG A 330 19.07 16.97 12.98
N SER A 331 18.12 16.57 12.13
CA SER A 331 16.70 16.90 12.24
C SER A 331 15.81 15.71 12.63
N LEU A 332 16.41 14.54 12.89
CA LEU A 332 15.67 13.30 13.08
C LEU A 332 14.82 13.38 14.35
N CYS A 333 13.51 13.17 14.19
CA CYS A 333 12.52 13.25 15.25
C CYS A 333 11.96 11.87 15.63
N SER A 334 11.95 10.93 14.70
CA SER A 334 11.40 9.59 14.92
C SER A 334 12.23 8.52 14.20
N LEU A 335 12.63 7.50 14.95
CA LEU A 335 13.34 6.33 14.44
C LEU A 335 12.51 5.08 14.73
N SER A 336 12.28 4.27 13.69
CA SER A 336 11.61 2.98 13.80
C SER A 336 12.56 1.87 13.36
N ILE A 337 12.76 0.86 14.22
CA ILE A 337 13.52 -0.35 13.90
C ILE A 337 12.59 -1.56 14.08
N ASP A 338 12.40 -2.34 13.02
CA ASP A 338 11.45 -3.45 13.01
C ASP A 338 11.97 -4.63 12.19
N TYR A 339 11.82 -5.86 12.68
CA TYR A 339 12.30 -7.07 11.96
C TYR A 339 13.78 -7.02 11.48
N CYS A 340 14.70 -6.46 12.26
CA CYS A 340 16.14 -6.46 11.97
C CYS A 340 16.84 -7.53 12.84
N TRP A 341 16.90 -8.77 12.35
CA TRP A 341 17.21 -9.93 13.20
C TRP A 341 18.70 -10.06 13.55
N GLU A 342 19.58 -9.61 12.66
CA GLU A 342 21.04 -9.69 12.85
C GLU A 342 21.63 -8.42 13.48
N LEU A 343 20.82 -7.38 13.71
CA LEU A 343 21.30 -6.13 14.29
C LEU A 343 21.66 -6.36 15.76
N THR A 344 22.94 -6.21 16.09
CA THR A 344 23.47 -6.62 17.41
C THR A 344 23.38 -5.54 18.48
N ALA A 345 23.33 -4.27 18.07
CA ALA A 345 23.32 -3.13 18.99
C ALA A 345 22.51 -1.95 18.41
N VAL A 346 22.00 -1.10 19.30
CA VAL A 346 21.38 0.17 18.93
C VAL A 346 22.40 1.01 18.16
N PRO A 347 21.98 1.75 17.09
CA PRO A 347 22.89 2.54 16.28
C PRO A 347 23.86 3.38 17.10
N GLU A 348 25.15 3.17 16.87
CA GLU A 348 26.19 3.95 17.51
C GLU A 348 26.10 5.40 17.02
N GLY A 349 26.28 6.37 17.91
CA GLY A 349 26.10 7.79 17.59
C GLY A 349 24.67 8.29 17.69
N LEU A 350 23.68 7.43 17.97
CA LEU A 350 22.30 7.86 18.26
C LEU A 350 22.25 8.82 19.46
N GLN A 351 23.18 8.69 20.42
CA GLN A 351 23.36 9.62 21.54
C GLN A 351 23.59 11.08 21.12
N TYR A 352 24.06 11.32 19.89
CA TYR A 352 24.30 12.67 19.37
C TYR A 352 23.04 13.29 18.73
N VAL A 353 22.01 12.48 18.46
CA VAL A 353 20.78 12.90 17.76
C VAL A 353 19.75 13.43 18.77
N THR A 354 20.10 14.53 19.44
CA THR A 354 19.29 15.13 20.52
C THR A 354 17.89 15.60 20.10
N THR A 355 17.61 15.69 18.80
CA THR A 355 16.29 16.02 18.26
C THR A 355 15.30 14.85 18.30
N LEU A 356 15.77 13.63 18.57
CA LEU A 356 14.98 12.41 18.54
C LEU A 356 13.93 12.41 19.67
N LYS A 357 12.66 12.36 19.27
CA LYS A 357 11.51 12.39 20.19
C LYS A 357 10.93 11.00 20.45
N GLU A 358 10.99 10.15 19.43
CA GLU A 358 10.38 8.83 19.45
C GLU A 358 11.32 7.79 18.89
N LEU A 359 11.54 6.72 19.66
CA LEU A 359 12.19 5.49 19.22
C LEU A 359 11.20 4.33 19.34
N THR A 360 10.87 3.72 18.20
CA THR A 360 9.95 2.58 18.14
C THR A 360 10.72 1.32 17.73
N ILE A 361 10.71 0.33 18.61
CA ILE A 361 11.32 -0.99 18.42
C ILE A 361 10.19 -2.03 18.36
N GLN A 362 10.08 -2.75 17.25
CA GLN A 362 9.03 -3.75 17.06
C GLN A 362 9.62 -5.05 16.53
N LYS A 363 9.15 -6.21 17.03
CA LYS A 363 9.50 -7.52 16.45
C LYS A 363 11.00 -7.73 16.23
N MET A 364 11.76 -7.26 17.22
CA MET A 364 13.21 -7.42 17.34
C MET A 364 13.51 -8.58 18.31
N PRO A 365 14.69 -9.20 18.20
CA PRO A 365 15.14 -10.23 19.14
C PRO A 365 15.13 -9.73 20.60
N GLY A 366 14.84 -10.63 21.54
CA GLY A 366 14.88 -10.35 22.97
C GLY A 366 16.26 -9.90 23.44
N THR A 367 17.32 -10.52 22.90
CA THR A 367 18.73 -10.14 23.09
C THR A 367 19.03 -8.71 22.68
N PHE A 368 18.45 -8.20 21.59
CA PHE A 368 18.59 -6.80 21.21
C PHE A 368 17.80 -5.90 22.16
N CYS A 369 16.53 -6.24 22.44
CA CYS A 369 15.64 -5.41 23.24
C CYS A 369 16.12 -5.24 24.70
N SER A 370 16.80 -6.24 25.26
CA SER A 370 17.36 -6.17 26.62
C SER A 370 18.46 -5.12 26.75
N ARG A 371 19.21 -4.82 25.67
CA ARG A 371 20.26 -3.80 25.64
C ARG A 371 19.73 -2.38 25.81
N LEU A 372 18.48 -2.12 25.41
CA LEU A 372 17.81 -0.81 25.54
C LEU A 372 17.17 -0.59 26.92
N ARG A 373 17.02 -1.65 27.73
CA ARG A 373 16.40 -1.53 29.05
C ARG A 373 17.30 -0.72 29.99
N GLU A 374 16.73 -0.23 31.09
CA GLU A 374 17.48 0.48 32.11
C GLU A 374 18.64 -0.40 32.64
N GLY A 375 19.85 0.16 32.65
CA GLY A 375 21.08 -0.57 32.98
C GLY A 375 21.63 -1.48 31.86
N GLY A 376 20.94 -1.58 30.72
CA GLY A 376 21.42 -2.30 29.53
C GLY A 376 22.58 -1.59 28.85
N GLU A 377 23.38 -2.36 28.09
CA GLU A 377 24.61 -1.89 27.45
C GLU A 377 24.41 -0.69 26.52
N ASP A 378 23.26 -0.59 25.85
CA ASP A 378 22.96 0.49 24.89
C ASP A 378 22.05 1.57 25.50
N SER A 379 21.72 1.49 26.78
CA SER A 379 20.82 2.44 27.45
C SER A 379 21.31 3.89 27.31
N TYR A 380 22.62 4.13 27.44
CA TYR A 380 23.23 5.45 27.30
C TYR A 380 22.99 6.09 25.92
N LYS A 381 22.75 5.30 24.87
CA LYS A 381 22.50 5.78 23.51
C LYS A 381 21.13 6.44 23.35
N ILE A 382 20.19 6.10 24.23
CA ILE A 382 18.77 6.48 24.12
C ILE A 382 18.26 7.26 25.33
N GLN A 383 19.10 7.54 26.33
CA GLN A 383 18.70 8.26 27.56
C GLN A 383 18.05 9.62 27.31
N HIS A 384 18.40 10.28 26.20
CA HIS A 384 17.86 11.59 25.84
C HIS A 384 16.50 11.51 25.12
N VAL A 385 16.03 10.31 24.77
CA VAL A 385 14.81 10.10 23.96
C VAL A 385 13.57 10.06 24.86
N PRO A 386 12.61 10.99 24.72
CA PRO A 386 11.45 11.08 25.60
C PRO A 386 10.46 9.90 25.53
N SER A 387 10.32 9.28 24.35
CA SER A 387 9.36 8.21 24.12
C SER A 387 10.04 7.01 23.46
N VAL A 388 10.20 5.93 24.22
CA VAL A 388 10.74 4.65 23.72
C VAL A 388 9.65 3.60 23.82
N VAL A 389 9.21 3.09 22.67
CA VAL A 389 8.13 2.10 22.56
C VAL A 389 8.72 0.78 22.07
N ILE A 390 8.72 -0.23 22.93
CA ILE A 390 9.16 -1.59 22.61
C ILE A 390 7.93 -2.50 22.63
N THR A 391 7.60 -3.14 21.50
CA THR A 391 6.41 -4.01 21.39
C THR A 391 6.71 -5.27 20.59
N ASN A 392 5.93 -6.34 20.85
CA ASN A 392 6.03 -7.61 20.13
C ASN A 392 7.46 -8.17 20.11
N ILE A 393 8.12 -8.25 21.27
CA ILE A 393 9.45 -8.86 21.39
C ILE A 393 9.33 -10.33 20.96
N GLU A 394 10.15 -10.74 19.99
CA GLU A 394 10.17 -12.11 19.49
C GLU A 394 11.17 -12.94 20.32
N GLU A 395 10.87 -14.23 20.52
CA GLU A 395 11.83 -15.16 21.12
C GLU A 395 13.08 -15.23 20.25
N ASP A 396 14.26 -15.17 20.88
CA ASP A 396 15.53 -15.32 20.17
C ASP A 396 15.50 -16.66 19.45
N ARG A 397 15.58 -16.66 18.11
CA ARG A 397 15.74 -17.92 17.37
C ARG A 397 17.06 -18.52 17.82
N GLU A 398 17.01 -19.68 18.49
CA GLU A 398 18.13 -20.59 18.46
C GLU A 398 18.48 -20.77 16.97
N VAL A 399 19.77 -20.64 16.63
CA VAL A 399 20.27 -20.93 15.29
C VAL A 399 20.08 -22.43 15.07
N ASP A 400 18.85 -22.83 14.80
CA ASP A 400 18.51 -24.17 14.40
C ASP A 400 19.13 -24.33 13.02
N ASN A 401 20.18 -25.14 13.01
CA ASN A 401 20.95 -25.59 11.87
C ASN A 401 20.08 -26.53 11.01
N CYS A 402 18.93 -26.03 10.54
CA CYS A 402 18.10 -26.65 9.53
C CYS A 402 18.34 -25.91 8.22
N GLY A 403 19.28 -26.44 7.42
CA GLY A 403 19.67 -25.94 6.10
C GLY A 403 18.52 -25.83 5.10
N GLY A 404 17.70 -24.80 5.25
CA GLY A 404 16.88 -24.23 4.20
C GLY A 404 17.51 -22.91 3.78
N GLU A 405 18.37 -22.95 2.75
CA GLU A 405 18.93 -21.77 2.10
C GLU A 405 17.81 -20.79 1.70
N TRP A 406 17.61 -19.77 2.53
CA TRP A 406 16.96 -18.52 2.13
C TRP A 406 18.07 -17.49 1.87
N SER A 407 18.94 -17.83 0.92
CA SER A 407 19.88 -16.89 0.33
C SER A 407 19.21 -16.22 -0.87
N GLY A 408 19.36 -14.90 -0.97
CA GLY A 408 19.02 -14.11 -2.16
C GLY A 408 19.70 -14.59 -3.46
N ALA A 409 20.59 -15.58 -3.38
CA ALA A 409 21.30 -16.18 -4.50
C ALA A 409 20.40 -16.98 -5.47
N LYS A 410 19.22 -17.46 -5.06
CA LYS A 410 18.31 -18.18 -5.99
C LYS A 410 17.51 -17.27 -6.94
N LEU A 411 17.51 -15.95 -6.73
CA LEU A 411 16.89 -15.01 -7.68
C LEU A 411 17.80 -14.69 -8.88
N ALA A 412 19.12 -14.76 -8.72
CA ALA A 412 20.06 -14.51 -9.82
C ALA A 412 20.14 -15.68 -10.82
N ASN A 413 19.97 -16.93 -10.36
CA ASN A 413 20.13 -18.11 -11.21
C ASN A 413 18.88 -18.52 -12.02
N ALA A 414 17.74 -17.83 -11.87
CA ALA A 414 16.52 -18.09 -12.64
C ALA A 414 16.41 -17.27 -13.94
N ALA A 415 17.43 -16.46 -14.29
CA ALA A 415 17.46 -15.66 -15.52
C ALA A 415 17.79 -16.47 -16.80
N GLY A 416 17.98 -17.78 -16.68
CA GLY A 416 18.42 -18.63 -17.80
C GLY A 416 17.79 -20.01 -17.80
N THR A 417 16.47 -20.11 -17.89
CA THR A 417 15.76 -21.20 -18.61
C THR A 417 14.25 -20.95 -18.55
N ALA A 418 13.63 -20.83 -19.72
CA ALA A 418 12.20 -20.63 -19.86
C ALA A 418 11.43 -21.95 -19.62
N ARG A 419 10.44 -21.95 -18.71
CA ARG A 419 9.13 -22.64 -18.83
C ARG A 419 8.17 -22.27 -17.65
N PRO A 420 6.84 -22.37 -17.84
CA PRO A 420 5.85 -21.60 -17.09
C PRO A 420 5.46 -22.26 -15.76
N ILE A 421 5.31 -21.46 -14.70
CA ILE A 421 4.79 -21.93 -13.41
C ILE A 421 3.29 -21.59 -13.32
N SER A 422 2.47 -22.53 -13.77
CA SER A 422 1.13 -22.74 -13.22
C SER A 422 1.27 -23.61 -11.95
N GLN A 423 0.50 -23.29 -10.92
CA GLN A 423 0.38 -24.02 -9.64
C GLN A 423 1.48 -23.74 -8.59
N TYR A 424 1.28 -22.70 -7.79
CA TYR A 424 1.54 -22.80 -6.36
C TYR A 424 0.25 -22.47 -5.61
N SER A 425 -0.35 -23.50 -5.02
CA SER A 425 -1.46 -23.40 -4.10
C SER A 425 -0.93 -23.01 -2.72
N TRP A 426 -1.53 -21.98 -2.11
CA TRP A 426 -1.27 -21.62 -0.72
C TRP A 426 -1.94 -22.66 0.18
N GLN A 427 -1.18 -23.67 0.62
CA GLN A 427 -1.60 -24.53 1.74
C GLN A 427 -0.94 -24.02 3.03
N THR A 428 -1.75 -23.38 3.86
CA THR A 428 -1.43 -23.13 5.28
C THR A 428 -1.35 -24.47 6.01
N ARG A 429 -0.15 -24.89 6.41
CA ARG A 429 0.02 -26.04 7.28
C ARG A 429 -0.19 -25.61 8.73
N SER A 430 -1.38 -25.84 9.25
CA SER A 430 -1.70 -25.80 10.68
C SER A 430 -0.89 -26.89 11.41
N LYS A 431 -0.07 -26.50 12.38
CA LYS A 431 0.32 -27.41 13.48
C LYS A 431 -0.36 -26.96 14.77
N LYS A 432 -1.25 -27.83 15.25
CA LYS A 432 -1.91 -27.76 16.55
C LYS A 432 -0.89 -27.91 17.68
N GLY A 433 -1.06 -27.07 18.71
CA GLY A 433 -1.03 -27.45 20.12
C GLY A 433 0.33 -27.65 20.77
N LYS A 434 0.73 -26.67 21.59
CA LYS A 434 1.01 -26.92 23.02
C LYS A 434 0.73 -25.64 23.81
N GLN A 435 0.03 -25.85 24.90
CA GLN A 435 -0.54 -24.88 25.81
C GLN A 435 0.48 -24.70 26.95
N CYS A 436 1.03 -23.49 27.13
CA CYS A 436 1.67 -23.12 28.38
C CYS A 436 1.15 -21.75 28.81
N ARG A 437 0.44 -21.77 29.94
CA ARG A 437 0.08 -20.59 30.73
C ARG A 437 1.37 -19.96 31.27
N ASN A 438 1.46 -18.64 31.23
CA ASN A 438 1.75 -17.82 32.42
C ASN A 438 1.62 -16.34 32.04
N SER A 439 0.58 -15.71 32.59
CA SER A 439 0.41 -14.27 32.68
C SER A 439 0.99 -13.83 34.00
N GLU A 440 2.07 -13.05 34.00
CA GLU A 440 2.41 -12.19 35.13
C GLU A 440 2.35 -10.74 34.67
N ALA A 441 1.33 -10.06 35.16
CA ALA A 441 1.26 -8.61 35.18
C ALA A 441 2.02 -8.15 36.42
N VAL A 442 3.03 -7.30 36.24
CA VAL A 442 3.59 -6.52 37.35
C VAL A 442 3.21 -5.07 37.11
N SER A 443 2.22 -4.64 37.89
CA SER A 443 1.88 -3.26 38.17
C SER A 443 2.96 -2.62 39.04
N LEU A 444 3.52 -1.50 38.62
CA LEU A 444 4.26 -0.59 39.50
C LEU A 444 3.29 0.47 40.01
N GLY A 445 3.13 0.50 41.33
CA GLY A 445 2.46 1.54 42.09
C GLY A 445 3.35 1.93 43.27
N ASP A 446 3.58 3.24 43.34
CA ASP A 446 4.30 4.08 44.31
C ASP A 446 5.82 3.98 44.42
#